data_AF-A0A3D1R952-F1
#
_entry.id   AF-A0A3D1R952-F1
#
_cell.length_a   1.000
_cell.length_b   1.000
_cell.length_c   1.000
_cell.angle_alpha   90.00
_cell.angle_beta   90.00
_cell.angle_gamma   90.00
#
_symmetry.space_group_name_H-M   'P 1'
#
loop_
_entity.id
_entity.type
_entity.pdbx_description
1 polymer ?
#
loop_
_entity_poly.entity_id
_entity_poly.type
_entity_poly.pdbx_seq_one_letter_code
_entity_poly.pdbx_strand_id
1 'polypeptide(L)'
;VLTSAVPIAPARMREAVELGRSIDRLSVLVDSELAMRALESCSASQRVRTPVFLKVDCGNHRAGVEPTSLEARRLAARLAASAHLEFRGLLAHAGHA
;
A
#
# COMPACT_ATOMS: atom_id res chain seq x y z
N VAL A 1 10.75 8.62 9.33
CA VAL A 1 9.67 7.85 8.66
C VAL A 1 10.16 7.48 7.29
N LEU A 2 10.16 6.19 6.91
CA LEU A 2 10.61 5.73 5.60
C LEU A 2 9.41 5.24 4.79
N THR A 3 9.43 5.45 3.48
CA THR A 3 8.37 4.99 2.58
C THR A 3 8.99 4.42 1.32
N SER A 4 8.69 3.16 1.03
CA SER A 4 9.02 2.56 -0.27
C SER A 4 7.99 3.03 -1.29
N ALA A 5 8.28 4.13 -2.00
CA ALA A 5 7.32 4.85 -2.84
C ALA A 5 7.00 4.18 -4.20
N VAL A 6 7.06 2.86 -4.24
CA VAL A 6 6.69 2.00 -5.39
C VAL A 6 5.70 0.96 -4.88
N PRO A 7 4.61 0.65 -5.61
CA PRO A 7 3.71 -0.45 -5.24
C PRO A 7 4.50 -1.73 -4.94
N ILE A 8 4.21 -2.34 -3.79
CA ILE A 8 5.02 -3.44 -3.27
C ILE A 8 4.89 -4.66 -4.17
N ALA A 9 6.02 -5.14 -4.69
CA ALA A 9 6.06 -6.37 -5.45
C ALA A 9 5.85 -7.58 -4.51
N PRO A 10 5.04 -8.59 -4.90
CA PRO A 10 4.81 -9.78 -4.08
C PRO A 10 6.11 -10.45 -3.59
N ALA A 11 7.12 -10.52 -4.46
CA ALA A 11 8.42 -11.14 -4.14
C ALA A 11 9.21 -10.43 -3.02
N ARG A 12 8.97 -9.14 -2.77
CA ARG A 12 9.65 -8.33 -1.73
C ARG A 12 8.76 -8.07 -0.51
N MET A 13 7.51 -8.53 -0.53
CA MET A 13 6.52 -8.21 0.49
C MET A 13 6.89 -8.76 1.86
N ARG A 14 7.34 -10.01 1.92
CA ARG A 14 7.75 -10.64 3.18
C ARG A 14 8.88 -9.88 3.85
N GLU A 15 9.92 -9.59 3.09
CA GLU A 15 11.08 -8.80 3.53
C GLU A 15 10.66 -7.41 4.01
N ALA A 16 9.79 -6.71 3.27
CA ALA A 16 9.31 -5.39 3.66
C ALA A 16 8.54 -5.42 5.00
N VAL A 17 7.69 -6.42 5.22
CA VAL A 17 6.97 -6.59 6.49
C VAL A 17 7.94 -6.97 7.63
N GLU A 18 8.94 -7.79 7.36
CA GLU A 18 9.98 -8.17 8.34
C GLU A 18 10.84 -6.96 8.75
N LEU A 19 11.28 -6.15 7.78
CA LEU A 19 12.01 -4.90 8.00
C LEU A 19 11.19 -3.87 8.79
N GLY A 20 9.85 -3.89 8.64
CA GLY A 20 8.96 -3.05 9.43
C GLY A 20 9.05 -3.28 10.94
N ARG A 21 9.65 -4.39 11.40
CA ARG A 21 9.91 -4.63 12.84
C ARG A 21 11.13 -3.89 13.37
N SER A 22 12.15 -3.70 12.53
CA SER A 22 13.39 -3.01 12.91
C SER A 22 13.36 -1.52 12.56
N ILE A 23 12.49 -1.13 11.64
CA ILE A 23 12.29 0.25 11.21
C ILE A 23 10.94 0.72 11.74
N ASP A 24 10.98 1.57 12.78
CA ASP A 24 9.82 2.11 13.50
C ASP A 24 8.63 2.50 12.61
N ARG A 25 8.89 3.04 11.41
CA ARG A 25 7.85 3.52 10.48
C ARG A 25 8.24 3.32 9.02
N LEU A 26 8.33 2.07 8.56
CA LEU A 26 8.39 1.73 7.13
C LEU A 26 6.97 1.61 6.55
N SER A 27 6.63 2.48 5.61
CA SER A 27 5.37 2.41 4.85
C SER A 27 5.60 1.82 3.45
N VAL A 28 4.62 1.05 2.97
CA VAL A 28 4.59 0.52 1.60
C VAL A 28 3.39 1.05 0.84
N LEU A 29 3.38 0.88 -0.48
CA LEU A 29 2.26 1.28 -1.34
C LEU A 29 1.58 0.05 -1.91
N VAL A 30 0.27 0.15 -2.09
CA VAL A 30 -0.53 -0.76 -2.93
C VAL A 30 -1.34 0.06 -3.92
N ASP A 31 -1.69 -0.54 -5.05
CA ASP A 31 -2.50 0.06 -6.12
C ASP A 31 -3.55 -0.90 -6.67
N SER A 32 -3.73 -2.06 -6.03
CA SER A 32 -4.68 -3.08 -6.46
C SER A 32 -5.22 -3.87 -5.28
N GLU A 33 -6.40 -4.44 -5.47
CA GLU A 33 -7.02 -5.35 -4.50
C GLU A 33 -6.15 -6.59 -4.25
N LEU A 34 -5.53 -7.13 -5.29
CA LEU A 34 -4.65 -8.29 -5.18
C LEU A 34 -3.45 -7.99 -4.26
N ALA A 35 -2.78 -6.86 -4.48
CA ALA A 35 -1.65 -6.44 -3.65
C ALA A 35 -2.08 -6.17 -2.20
N MET A 36 -3.25 -5.55 -1.99
CA MET A 36 -3.81 -5.32 -0.66
C MET A 36 -4.07 -6.64 0.10
N ARG A 37 -4.74 -7.61 -0.53
CA ARG A 37 -5.03 -8.92 0.10
C ARG A 37 -3.76 -9.70 0.42
N ALA A 38 -2.78 -9.67 -0.48
CA ALA A 38 -1.49 -10.31 -0.25
C ALA A 38 -0.76 -9.65 0.94
N LEU A 39 -0.73 -8.31 1.00
CA LEU A 39 -0.10 -7.58 2.08
C LEU A 39 -0.78 -7.83 3.42
N GLU A 40 -2.12 -7.82 3.44
CA GLU A 40 -2.92 -8.11 4.62
C GLU A 40 -2.62 -9.51 5.15
N SER A 41 -2.60 -10.52 4.27
CA SER A 41 -2.30 -11.91 4.64
C SER A 41 -0.88 -12.07 5.16
N CYS A 42 0.10 -11.40 4.52
CA CYS A 42 1.49 -11.40 4.98
C CYS A 42 1.62 -10.75 6.36
N SER A 43 1.02 -9.58 6.55
CA SER A 43 1.00 -8.82 7.80
C SER A 43 0.37 -9.62 8.94
N ALA A 44 -0.76 -10.28 8.67
CA ALA A 44 -1.44 -11.17 9.61
C ALA A 44 -0.55 -12.36 10.01
N SER A 45 0.06 -13.05 9.05
CA SER A 45 0.95 -14.20 9.31
C SER A 45 2.17 -13.82 10.16
N GLN A 46 2.61 -12.56 10.03
CA GLN A 46 3.74 -12.00 10.73
C GLN A 46 3.36 -11.30 12.03
N ARG A 47 2.06 -11.17 12.33
CA ARG A 47 1.54 -10.44 13.50
C ARG A 47 2.06 -9.00 13.57
N VAL A 48 2.19 -8.35 12.41
CA VAL A 48 2.58 -6.94 12.26
C VAL A 48 1.42 -6.17 11.67
N ARG A 49 1.20 -4.93 12.13
CA ARG A 49 0.27 -4.01 11.49
C ARG A 49 1.04 -3.11 10.53
N THR A 50 0.95 -3.38 9.23
CA THR A 50 1.81 -2.75 8.23
C THR A 50 1.26 -1.38 7.79
N PRO A 51 2.02 -0.28 7.92
CA PRO A 51 1.64 1.03 7.39
C PRO A 51 1.58 1.01 5.85
N VAL A 52 0.45 1.46 5.30
CA VAL A 52 0.21 1.39 3.85
C VAL A 52 -0.43 2.68 3.32
N PHE A 53 0.05 3.11 2.15
CA PHE A 53 -0.60 4.13 1.32
C PHE A 53 -1.27 3.47 0.12
N LEU A 54 -2.41 4.02 -0.30
CA LEU A 54 -2.97 3.74 -1.62
C LEU A 54 -2.31 4.64 -2.64
N LYS A 55 -1.63 4.05 -3.64
CA LYS A 55 -1.09 4.81 -4.77
C LYS A 55 -2.25 5.24 -5.67
N VAL A 56 -2.30 6.53 -5.97
CA VAL A 56 -3.26 7.12 -6.91
C VAL A 56 -2.53 7.58 -8.15
N ASP A 57 -3.09 7.26 -9.32
CA ASP A 57 -2.64 7.80 -10.59
C ASP A 57 -3.16 9.24 -10.74
N CYS A 58 -2.25 10.17 -11.10
CA CYS A 58 -2.56 11.57 -11.32
C CYS A 58 -2.23 12.02 -12.76
N GLY A 59 -2.43 11.11 -13.72
CA GLY A 59 -2.31 11.37 -15.16
C GLY A 59 -0.99 10.90 -15.78
N ASN A 60 -0.11 10.23 -15.03
CA ASN A 60 1.12 9.66 -15.58
C ASN A 60 0.92 8.23 -16.11
N HIS A 61 -0.18 7.55 -15.72
CA HIS A 61 -0.55 6.21 -16.18
C HIS A 61 0.51 5.12 -15.98
N ARG A 62 1.44 5.37 -15.05
CA ARG A 62 2.53 4.44 -14.73
C ARG A 62 2.13 3.43 -13.65
N ALA A 63 1.49 3.91 -12.59
CA ALA A 63 1.08 3.11 -11.45
C ALA A 63 0.06 3.89 -10.59
N GLY A 64 -0.75 3.15 -9.84
CA GLY A 64 -1.81 3.71 -9.01
C GLY A 64 -3.20 3.42 -9.56
N VAL A 65 -4.19 3.56 -8.68
CA VAL A 65 -5.60 3.43 -9.06
C VAL A 65 -6.09 4.71 -9.75
N GLU A 66 -7.04 4.54 -10.68
CA GLU A 66 -7.82 5.65 -11.24
C GLU A 66 -8.66 6.32 -10.13
N PRO A 67 -8.39 7.59 -9.76
CA PRO A 67 -8.97 8.24 -8.58
C PRO A 67 -10.50 8.31 -8.57
N THR A 68 -11.11 8.41 -9.75
CA THR A 68 -12.57 8.54 -9.89
C THR A 68 -13.30 7.19 -9.97
N SER A 69 -12.55 6.09 -10.05
CA SER A 69 -13.13 4.75 -10.19
C SER A 69 -13.83 4.28 -8.91
N LEU A 70 -14.91 3.50 -9.10
CA LEU A 70 -15.58 2.82 -8.00
C LEU A 70 -14.62 1.86 -7.26
N GLU A 71 -13.72 1.22 -8.01
CA GLU A 71 -12.74 0.28 -7.45
C GLU A 71 -11.72 0.96 -6.55
N ALA A 72 -11.24 2.17 -6.89
CA ALA A 72 -10.39 2.96 -6.01
C ALA A 72 -11.08 3.26 -4.66
N ARG A 73 -12.35 3.66 -4.70
CA ARG A 73 -13.16 3.93 -3.49
C ARG A 73 -13.35 2.67 -2.64
N ARG A 74 -13.67 1.54 -3.27
CA ARG A 74 -13.82 0.24 -2.59
C ARG A 74 -12.51 -0.21 -1.95
N LEU A 75 -11.39 -0.07 -2.66
CA LEU A 75 -10.08 -0.43 -2.14
C LEU A 75 -9.68 0.43 -0.94
N ALA A 76 -9.88 1.75 -1.02
CA ALA A 76 -9.63 2.66 0.10
C ALA A 76 -10.47 2.31 1.34
N ALA A 77 -11.76 2.02 1.16
CA ALA A 77 -12.64 1.60 2.26
C ALA A 77 -12.16 0.30 2.92
N ARG A 78 -11.69 -0.66 2.11
CA ARG A 78 -11.15 -1.93 2.62
C ARG A 78 -9.82 -1.77 3.35
N LEU A 79 -8.94 -0.90 2.84
CA LEU A 79 -7.70 -0.55 3.53
C LEU A 79 -8.00 0.06 4.90
N ALA A 80 -8.97 0.98 4.97
CA ALA A 80 -9.41 1.61 6.22
C ALA A 80 -10.01 0.62 7.23
N ALA A 81 -10.70 -0.42 6.75
CA ALA A 81 -11.34 -1.43 7.59
C ALA A 81 -10.41 -2.58 8.03
N SER A 82 -9.19 -2.65 7.51
CA SER A 82 -8.27 -3.77 7.80
C SER A 82 -7.74 -3.72 9.23
N ALA A 83 -7.76 -4.88 9.92
CA ALA A 83 -7.13 -5.04 11.22
C ALA A 83 -5.60 -5.18 11.15
N HIS A 84 -5.07 -5.61 10.00
CA HIS A 84 -3.64 -5.92 9.81
C HIS A 84 -2.90 -4.87 9.01
N LEU A 85 -3.61 -3.92 8.41
CA LEU A 85 -3.03 -2.79 7.72
C LEU A 85 -3.35 -1.50 8.47
N GLU A 86 -2.41 -0.57 8.47
CA GLU A 86 -2.64 0.79 8.93
C GLU A 86 -2.71 1.71 7.72
N PHE A 87 -3.94 2.04 7.31
CA PHE A 87 -4.15 2.93 6.17
C PHE A 87 -3.72 4.37 6.52
N ARG A 88 -2.61 4.81 5.94
CA ARG A 88 -1.98 6.12 6.19
C ARG A 88 -2.50 7.22 5.27
N GLY A 89 -3.26 6.87 4.24
CA GLY A 89 -3.85 7.79 3.28
C GLY A 89 -3.44 7.50 1.84
N LEU A 90 -3.42 8.54 1.02
CA LEU A 90 -3.16 8.46 -0.41
C LEU A 90 -1.75 8.98 -0.73
N LEU A 91 -1.13 8.43 -1.77
CA LEU A 91 0.11 8.95 -2.33
C LEU A 91 0.00 9.02 -3.86
N ALA A 92 0.16 10.22 -4.42
CA ALA A 92 0.26 10.46 -5.86
C ALA A 92 1.66 10.97 -6.23
N HIS A 93 2.05 10.85 -7.49
CA HIS A 93 3.31 11.43 -7.98
C HIS A 93 3.14 11.94 -9.41
N ALA A 94 3.16 13.26 -9.56
CA ALA A 94 3.07 13.96 -10.84
C ALA A 94 4.45 14.04 -11.52
N GLY A 95 5.03 12.88 -11.86
CA GLY A 95 6.34 12.80 -12.52
C GLY A 95 6.33 13.24 -14.00
N HIS A 96 5.21 13.76 -14.48
CA HIS A 96 5.03 14.30 -15.84
C HIS A 96 5.20 15.82 -15.91
N ALA A 97 5.47 16.47 -14.77
CA ALA A 97 5.65 17.92 -14.63
C ALA A 97 7.12 18.34 -14.76
#